data_AF-A0A9Q0C6Q6-F1
#
_entry.id   AF-A0A9Q0C6Q6-F1
#
_cell.length_a   1.000
_cell.length_b   1.000
_cell.length_c   1.000
_cell.angle_alpha   90.00
_cell.angle_beta   90.00
_cell.angle_gamma   90.00
#
_symmetry.space_group_name_H-M   'P 1'
#
loop_
_entity.id
_entity.type
_entity.pdbx_description
1 polymer ?
#
loop_
_entity_poly.entity_id
_entity_poly.type
_entity_poly.pdbx_seq_one_letter_code
_entity_poly.pdbx_strand_id
1 'polypeptide(L)'
;MFFIRTLPKTSKEDFELIFDELDRSGDFKINLEEFADLCNAIALKFQKEPSPSFLERYPAFYHSAPCGKLKSFVKSHYFEYGVASVLVLNLIAVVIETTLDIENSSAQKVWQEVEFFFGWVYVLEMALKIFSLGFSAYWMEGQNKFDFIITWTIFIGETLTFVFPSQLPFLSNGEWIRYLLIGRMLRLIRLLLQVKQFKTFVATFLNLIPSLMPYLGMVFCVLCFYCSLGLQLFGGIVNSANPKLQDTDLYSNDYVLFNFNDYPNGMVTLFNLLVMGNWQAWMQSYTDLTGTNWTLVYFISFYLVTVLLLLNLIVAFVLEAFFAEIDIEETEDCGEDMRTSRKRIARARSTMVDALLHRMLSDELTKCS
;
A
#
# COMPACT_ATOMS: atom_id res chain seq x y z
N MET A 1 3.63 1.94 -30.26
CA MET A 1 5.05 1.74 -29.91
C MET A 1 5.28 1.17 -28.49
N PHE A 2 4.25 1.03 -27.64
CA PHE A 2 4.38 0.52 -26.26
C PHE A 2 4.31 -1.02 -26.13
N PHE A 3 3.80 -1.74 -27.13
CA PHE A 3 3.55 -3.19 -27.08
C PHE A 3 4.74 -4.08 -27.54
N ILE A 4 5.75 -3.50 -28.21
CA ILE A 4 6.84 -4.27 -28.84
C ILE A 4 7.91 -4.71 -27.81
N ARG A 5 7.89 -4.17 -26.58
CA ARG A 5 8.92 -4.42 -25.56
C ARG A 5 8.67 -5.61 -24.63
N THR A 6 7.51 -6.27 -24.73
CA THR A 6 7.09 -7.31 -23.77
C THR A 6 7.11 -8.72 -24.34
N LEU A 7 7.26 -8.91 -25.65
CA LEU A 7 7.33 -10.24 -26.24
C LEU A 7 8.77 -10.76 -26.18
N PRO A 8 9.04 -11.88 -25.49
CA PRO A 8 10.34 -12.53 -25.58
C PRO A 8 10.59 -12.98 -27.02
N LYS A 9 11.87 -13.18 -27.37
CA LYS A 9 12.25 -13.90 -28.59
C LYS A 9 11.83 -15.37 -28.43
N THR A 10 10.55 -15.65 -28.66
CA THR A 10 10.00 -17.01 -28.67
C THR A 10 10.61 -17.75 -29.86
N SER A 11 10.98 -19.02 -29.64
CA SER A 11 11.36 -19.88 -30.77
C SER A 11 10.15 -20.03 -31.69
N LYS A 12 10.40 -20.22 -32.98
CA LYS A 12 9.31 -20.32 -33.97
C LYS A 12 8.38 -21.50 -33.67
N GLU A 13 8.93 -22.56 -33.10
CA GLU A 13 8.23 -23.78 -32.68
C GLU A 13 7.31 -23.52 -31.48
N ASP A 14 7.77 -22.77 -30.49
CA ASP A 14 6.93 -22.38 -29.33
C ASP A 14 5.79 -21.44 -29.75
N PHE A 15 6.04 -20.58 -30.74
CA PHE A 15 5.02 -19.68 -31.29
C PHE A 15 3.95 -20.45 -32.06
N GLU A 16 4.34 -21.43 -32.89
CA GLU A 16 3.41 -22.30 -33.62
C GLU A 16 2.54 -23.12 -32.64
N LEU A 17 3.11 -23.68 -31.57
CA LEU A 17 2.35 -24.36 -30.51
C LEU A 17 1.37 -23.45 -29.76
N ILE A 18 1.75 -22.20 -29.48
CA ILE A 18 0.85 -21.23 -28.84
C ILE A 18 -0.27 -20.84 -29.81
N PHE A 19 0.05 -20.68 -31.09
CA PHE A 19 -0.90 -20.32 -32.13
C PHE A 19 -1.93 -21.44 -32.35
N ASP A 20 -1.51 -22.70 -32.44
CA ASP A 20 -2.38 -23.85 -32.60
C ASP A 20 -3.31 -24.08 -31.39
N GLU A 21 -2.87 -23.72 -30.18
CA GLU A 21 -3.71 -23.81 -28.96
C GLU A 21 -4.74 -22.67 -28.88
N LEU A 22 -4.49 -21.55 -29.55
CA LEU A 22 -5.37 -20.37 -29.59
C LEU A 22 -6.36 -20.38 -30.75
N ASP A 23 -5.97 -20.94 -31.89
CA ASP A 23 -6.83 -21.12 -33.06
C ASP A 23 -7.77 -22.31 -32.83
N ARG A 24 -8.84 -22.06 -32.07
CA ARG A 24 -9.89 -23.08 -31.82
C ARG A 24 -10.68 -23.40 -33.08
N SER A 25 -10.68 -22.51 -34.06
CA SER A 25 -11.28 -22.68 -35.39
C SER A 25 -10.47 -23.62 -36.30
N GLY A 26 -9.16 -23.73 -36.09
CA GLY A 26 -8.24 -24.51 -36.92
C GLY A 26 -8.10 -24.00 -38.35
N ASP A 27 -8.36 -22.70 -38.59
CA ASP A 27 -8.36 -22.08 -39.92
C ASP A 27 -7.11 -21.21 -40.19
N PHE A 28 -6.13 -21.26 -39.29
CA PHE A 28 -4.91 -20.46 -39.27
C PHE A 28 -5.17 -18.95 -39.25
N LYS A 29 -6.35 -18.52 -38.80
CA LYS A 29 -6.71 -17.10 -38.62
C LYS A 29 -7.16 -16.89 -37.19
N ILE A 30 -6.88 -15.70 -36.67
CA ILE A 30 -7.27 -15.33 -35.31
C ILE A 30 -8.50 -14.44 -35.37
N ASN A 31 -9.56 -14.90 -34.71
CA ASN A 31 -10.81 -14.17 -34.55
C ASN A 31 -10.63 -12.98 -33.61
N LEU A 32 -11.51 -11.97 -33.65
CA LEU A 32 -11.37 -10.81 -32.74
C LEU A 32 -11.45 -11.21 -31.25
N GLU A 33 -12.23 -12.24 -30.93
CA GLU A 33 -12.34 -12.82 -29.58
C GLU A 33 -11.07 -13.61 -29.19
N GLU A 34 -10.56 -14.44 -30.08
CA GLU A 34 -9.30 -15.18 -29.85
C GLU A 34 -8.10 -14.24 -29.75
N PHE A 35 -8.12 -13.13 -30.49
CA PHE A 35 -7.12 -12.07 -30.39
C PHE A 35 -7.20 -11.36 -29.04
N ALA A 36 -8.42 -11.09 -28.54
CA ALA A 36 -8.60 -10.51 -27.21
C ALA A 36 -8.13 -11.47 -26.11
N ASP A 37 -8.43 -12.77 -26.24
CA ASP A 37 -7.93 -13.82 -25.35
C ASP A 37 -6.40 -13.94 -25.42
N LEU A 38 -5.81 -13.83 -26.62
CA LEU A 38 -4.36 -13.77 -26.80
C LEU A 38 -3.76 -12.56 -26.09
N CYS A 39 -4.33 -11.37 -26.27
CA CYS A 39 -3.86 -10.16 -25.63
C CYS A 39 -3.97 -10.24 -24.10
N ASN A 40 -5.05 -10.81 -23.58
CA ASN A 40 -5.23 -11.04 -22.14
C ASN A 40 -4.24 -12.10 -21.61
N ALA A 41 -4.07 -13.21 -22.33
CA ALA A 41 -3.09 -14.24 -21.99
C ALA A 41 -1.65 -13.68 -22.04
N ILE A 42 -1.34 -12.83 -23.01
CA ILE A 42 -0.05 -12.15 -23.13
C ILE A 42 0.13 -11.16 -21.98
N ALA A 43 -0.89 -10.36 -21.66
CA ALA A 43 -0.83 -9.40 -20.56
C ALA A 43 -0.66 -10.08 -19.19
N LEU A 44 -1.29 -11.24 -18.99
CA LEU A 44 -1.19 -12.03 -17.76
C LEU A 44 0.11 -12.84 -17.66
N LYS A 45 0.60 -13.40 -18.77
CA LYS A 45 1.83 -14.23 -18.78
C LYS A 45 3.12 -13.42 -18.91
N PHE A 46 3.11 -12.34 -19.69
CA PHE A 46 4.31 -11.53 -19.97
C PHE A 46 4.27 -10.25 -19.15
N GLN A 47 4.51 -10.41 -17.84
CA GLN A 47 4.80 -9.27 -16.97
C GLN A 47 5.97 -8.46 -17.55
N LYS A 48 5.84 -7.14 -17.49
CA LYS A 48 6.81 -6.18 -18.04
C LYS A 48 8.19 -6.46 -17.44
N GLU A 49 9.14 -6.93 -18.25
CA GLU A 49 10.53 -7.05 -17.80
C GLU A 49 11.05 -5.66 -17.39
N PRO A 50 11.72 -5.54 -16.24
CA PRO A 50 12.25 -4.26 -15.81
C PRO A 50 13.27 -3.75 -16.83
N SER A 51 13.24 -2.44 -17.14
CA SER A 51 14.22 -1.88 -18.06
C SER A 51 15.63 -2.07 -17.51
N PRO A 52 16.64 -2.30 -18.39
CA PRO A 52 18.01 -2.50 -17.96
C PRO A 52 18.48 -1.36 -17.06
N SER A 53 19.32 -1.72 -16.08
CA SER A 53 19.80 -0.75 -15.09
C SER A 53 20.64 0.35 -15.77
N PHE A 54 20.59 1.59 -15.28
CA PHE A 54 21.42 2.69 -15.82
C PHE A 54 22.93 2.34 -15.83
N LEU A 55 23.35 1.46 -14.92
CA LEU A 55 24.72 0.98 -14.78
C LEU A 55 25.14 -0.06 -15.84
N GLU A 56 24.20 -0.64 -16.61
CA GLU A 56 24.54 -1.41 -17.81
C GLU A 56 25.14 -0.55 -18.92
N ARG A 57 25.05 0.79 -18.81
CA ARG A 57 25.80 1.73 -19.64
C ARG A 57 27.33 1.63 -19.43
N TYR A 58 27.78 1.10 -18.29
CA TYR A 58 29.19 0.87 -17.94
C TYR A 58 29.48 -0.61 -17.64
N PRO A 59 29.47 -1.48 -18.67
CA PRO A 59 29.51 -2.94 -18.48
C PRO A 59 30.81 -3.44 -17.83
N ALA A 60 31.95 -2.77 -18.06
CA ALA A 60 33.24 -3.17 -17.50
C ALA A 60 33.28 -3.15 -15.95
N PHE A 61 32.59 -2.18 -15.33
CA PHE A 61 32.52 -2.09 -13.87
C PHE A 61 31.38 -2.95 -13.31
N TYR A 62 30.24 -2.99 -14.02
CA TYR A 62 29.02 -3.66 -13.56
C TYR A 62 29.06 -5.20 -13.65
N HIS A 63 29.86 -5.76 -14.57
CA HIS A 63 30.09 -7.20 -14.71
C HIS A 63 31.37 -7.69 -14.01
N SER A 64 32.07 -6.83 -13.28
CA SER A 64 33.27 -7.23 -12.54
C SER A 64 32.95 -8.29 -11.48
N ALA A 65 33.88 -9.21 -11.24
CA ALA A 65 33.77 -10.26 -10.23
C ALA A 65 33.37 -9.77 -8.81
N PRO A 66 33.89 -8.64 -8.27
CA PRO A 66 33.44 -8.13 -6.97
C PRO A 66 32.00 -7.61 -7.00
N CYS A 67 31.59 -6.96 -8.10
CA CYS A 67 30.22 -6.48 -8.27
C CYS A 67 29.22 -7.65 -8.37
N GLY A 68 29.59 -8.73 -9.05
CA GLY A 68 28.81 -9.97 -9.10
C GLY A 68 28.61 -10.61 -7.72
N LYS A 69 29.67 -10.69 -6.91
CA LYS A 69 29.60 -11.19 -5.53
C LYS A 69 28.73 -10.30 -4.62
N LEU A 70 28.84 -8.98 -4.77
CA LEU A 70 28.01 -8.05 -4.02
C LEU A 70 26.52 -8.20 -4.39
N LYS A 71 26.21 -8.33 -5.68
CA LYS A 71 24.85 -8.60 -6.17
C LYS A 71 24.28 -9.90 -5.60
N SER A 72 25.07 -10.98 -5.61
CA SER A 72 24.64 -12.27 -5.06
C SER A 72 24.46 -12.21 -3.55
N PHE A 73 25.28 -11.43 -2.85
CA PHE A 73 25.15 -11.22 -1.41
C PHE A 73 23.86 -10.44 -1.07
N VAL A 74 23.60 -9.33 -1.75
CA VAL A 74 22.37 -8.52 -1.53
C VAL A 74 21.10 -9.31 -1.84
N LYS A 75 21.14 -10.23 -2.80
CA LYS A 75 20.02 -11.13 -3.13
C LYS A 75 19.90 -12.35 -2.20
N SER A 76 20.83 -12.53 -1.27
CA SER A 76 20.82 -13.68 -0.36
C SER A 76 19.89 -13.44 0.84
N HIS A 77 19.28 -14.51 1.35
CA HIS A 77 18.47 -14.44 2.57
C HIS A 77 19.25 -13.95 3.79
N TYR A 78 20.57 -14.12 3.83
CA TYR A 78 21.41 -13.59 4.90
C TYR A 78 21.39 -12.06 4.97
N PHE A 79 21.33 -11.39 3.82
CA PHE A 79 21.20 -9.93 3.78
C PHE A 79 19.82 -9.50 4.31
N GLU A 80 18.75 -10.20 3.90
CA GLU A 80 17.39 -9.94 4.38
C GLU A 80 17.28 -10.11 5.90
N TYR A 81 17.82 -11.19 6.47
CA TYR A 81 17.88 -11.40 7.92
C TYR A 81 18.75 -10.36 8.63
N GLY A 82 19.84 -9.91 8.00
CA GLY A 82 20.69 -8.84 8.51
C GLY A 82 19.92 -7.52 8.63
N VAL A 83 19.20 -7.12 7.57
CA VAL A 83 18.36 -5.91 7.57
C VAL A 83 17.22 -6.03 8.59
N ALA A 84 16.57 -7.18 8.68
CA ALA A 84 15.53 -7.43 9.68
C ALA A 84 16.08 -7.31 11.11
N SER A 85 17.29 -7.82 11.37
CA SER A 85 17.94 -7.72 12.68
C SER A 85 18.26 -6.26 13.04
N VAL A 86 18.75 -5.48 12.09
CA VAL A 86 18.98 -4.02 12.27
C VAL A 86 17.66 -3.31 12.59
N LEU A 87 16.57 -3.66 11.92
CA LEU A 87 15.25 -3.09 12.18
C LEU A 87 14.74 -3.39 13.58
N VAL A 88 14.92 -4.63 14.06
CA VAL A 88 14.56 -5.02 15.43
C VAL A 88 15.41 -4.29 16.48
N LEU A 89 16.72 -4.13 16.24
CA LEU A 89 17.59 -3.35 17.12
C LEU A 89 17.19 -1.88 17.15
N ASN A 90 16.82 -1.31 16.00
CA ASN A 90 16.35 0.05 15.91
C ASN A 90 15.01 0.24 16.64
N LEU A 91 14.09 -0.74 16.59
CA LEU A 91 12.87 -0.72 17.42
C LEU A 91 13.20 -0.62 18.92
N ILE A 92 14.15 -1.43 19.40
CA ILE A 92 14.57 -1.40 20.80
C ILE A 92 15.16 -0.02 21.15
N ALA A 93 15.99 0.54 20.28
CA ALA A 93 16.57 1.87 20.47
C ALA A 93 15.49 2.96 20.56
N VAL A 94 14.50 2.95 19.66
CA VAL A 94 13.38 3.91 19.66
C VAL A 94 12.54 3.79 20.94
N VAL A 95 12.26 2.56 21.40
CA VAL A 95 11.52 2.34 22.65
C VAL A 95 12.29 2.92 23.85
N ILE A 96 13.60 2.64 23.94
CA ILE A 96 14.45 3.17 25.02
C ILE A 96 14.50 4.71 24.96
N GLU A 97 14.74 5.30 23.80
CA GLU A 97 14.75 6.75 23.63
C GLU A 97 13.41 7.38 24.05
N THR A 98 12.28 6.80 23.63
CA THR A 98 10.95 7.30 24.00
C THR A 98 10.74 7.26 25.51
N THR A 99 11.18 6.20 26.20
CA THR A 99 11.11 6.14 27.67
C THR A 99 11.98 7.21 28.34
N LEU A 100 13.17 7.47 27.80
CA LEU A 100 14.09 8.48 28.34
C LEU A 100 13.62 9.92 28.06
N ASP A 101 12.91 10.17 26.95
CA ASP A 101 12.26 11.45 26.65
C ASP A 101 11.14 11.75 27.66
N ILE A 102 10.34 10.74 28.00
CA ILE A 102 9.30 10.86 29.05
C ILE A 102 9.94 11.17 30.42
N GLU A 103 11.09 10.58 30.72
CA GLU A 103 11.83 10.81 31.98
C GLU A 103 12.69 12.10 31.97
N ASN A 104 12.72 12.87 30.87
CA ASN A 104 13.55 14.08 30.69
C ASN A 104 15.03 13.88 31.05
N SER A 105 15.58 12.70 30.75
CA SER A 105 16.95 12.35 31.08
C SER A 105 17.94 12.86 30.02
N SER A 106 19.13 13.33 30.45
CA SER A 106 20.19 13.78 29.55
C SER A 106 20.78 12.66 28.66
N ALA A 107 20.42 11.40 28.93
CA ALA A 107 20.83 10.24 28.13
C ALA A 107 20.24 10.22 26.71
N GLN A 108 19.20 11.02 26.43
CA GLN A 108 18.57 11.13 25.11
C GLN A 108 19.57 11.45 23.99
N LYS A 109 20.54 12.33 24.24
CA LYS A 109 21.53 12.75 23.23
C LYS A 109 22.38 11.59 22.70
N VAL A 110 22.70 10.61 23.54
CA VAL A 110 23.51 9.45 23.12
C VAL A 110 22.69 8.55 22.20
N TRP A 111 21.41 8.36 22.50
CA TRP A 111 20.52 7.56 21.67
C TRP A 111 20.23 8.22 20.32
N GLN A 112 20.13 9.54 20.27
CA GLN A 112 19.99 10.30 19.01
C GLN A 112 21.19 10.08 18.06
N GLU A 113 22.42 10.02 18.57
CA GLU A 113 23.61 9.72 17.76
C GLU A 113 23.59 8.28 17.21
N VAL A 114 23.16 7.32 18.03
CA VAL A 114 22.99 5.92 17.62
C VAL A 114 21.92 5.78 16.53
N GLU A 115 20.84 6.54 16.61
CA GLU A 115 19.81 6.58 15.59
C GLU A 115 20.28 7.20 14.28
N PHE A 116 21.05 8.29 14.34
CA PHE A 116 21.65 8.88 13.15
C PHE A 116 22.56 7.86 12.43
N PHE A 117 23.29 7.03 13.19
CA PHE A 117 24.03 5.89 12.66
C PHE A 117 23.10 4.87 11.98
N PHE A 118 21.97 4.50 12.59
CA PHE A 118 20.97 3.64 11.94
C PHE A 118 20.44 4.25 10.63
N GLY A 119 20.22 5.58 10.59
CA GLY A 119 19.85 6.32 9.38
C GLY A 119 20.82 6.05 8.21
N TRP A 120 22.13 6.12 8.48
CA TRP A 120 23.16 5.79 7.49
C TRP A 120 23.14 4.32 7.05
N VAL A 121 22.90 3.39 7.97
CA VAL A 121 22.76 1.97 7.64
C VAL A 121 21.60 1.75 6.66
N TYR A 122 20.47 2.43 6.84
CA TYR A 122 19.33 2.33 5.93
C TYR A 122 19.60 2.96 4.56
N VAL A 123 20.30 4.10 4.50
CA VAL A 123 20.71 4.69 3.22
C VAL A 123 21.66 3.76 2.47
N LEU A 124 22.60 3.13 3.18
CA LEU A 124 23.51 2.15 2.60
C LEU A 124 22.77 0.91 2.08
N GLU A 125 21.84 0.38 2.86
CA GLU A 125 20.97 -0.74 2.48
C GLU A 125 20.19 -0.45 1.19
N MET A 126 19.54 0.73 1.13
CA MET A 126 18.83 1.21 -0.04
C MET A 126 19.75 1.36 -1.26
N ALA A 127 20.94 1.95 -1.08
CA ALA A 127 21.91 2.11 -2.15
C ALA A 127 22.39 0.75 -2.70
N LEU A 128 22.64 -0.22 -1.83
CA LEU A 128 23.02 -1.58 -2.19
C LEU A 128 21.90 -2.31 -2.96
N LYS A 129 20.64 -2.14 -2.56
CA LYS A 129 19.48 -2.69 -3.29
C LYS A 129 19.32 -2.08 -4.68
N ILE A 130 19.39 -0.75 -4.79
CA ILE A 130 19.32 -0.04 -6.08
C ILE A 130 20.47 -0.46 -7.00
N PHE A 131 21.68 -0.62 -6.46
CA PHE A 131 22.83 -1.08 -7.22
C PHE A 131 22.68 -2.53 -7.71
N SER A 132 22.14 -3.41 -6.86
CA SER A 132 22.01 -4.84 -7.18
C SER A 132 20.88 -5.13 -8.18
N LEU A 133 19.72 -4.50 -8.00
CA LEU A 133 18.50 -4.75 -8.78
C LEU A 133 18.35 -3.81 -9.98
N GLY A 134 18.94 -2.61 -9.90
CA GLY A 134 18.69 -1.52 -10.83
C GLY A 134 17.47 -0.69 -10.42
N PHE A 135 17.54 0.62 -10.66
CA PHE A 135 16.51 1.56 -10.22
C PHE A 135 15.10 1.24 -10.74
N SER A 136 14.98 0.79 -12.00
CA SER A 136 13.67 0.44 -12.57
C SER A 136 13.05 -0.78 -11.90
N ALA A 137 13.82 -1.85 -11.67
CA ALA A 137 13.31 -3.04 -11.00
C ALA A 137 12.93 -2.72 -9.54
N TYR A 138 13.79 -1.96 -8.86
CA TYR A 138 13.55 -1.49 -7.50
C TYR A 138 12.26 -0.67 -7.39
N TRP A 139 12.03 0.26 -8.32
CA TRP A 139 10.82 1.09 -8.33
C TRP A 139 9.56 0.32 -8.76
N MET A 140 9.65 -0.85 -9.39
CA MET A 140 8.46 -1.63 -9.72
C MET A 140 7.81 -2.23 -8.47
N GLU A 141 8.61 -2.64 -7.49
CA GLU A 141 8.12 -3.26 -6.26
C GLU A 141 7.56 -2.22 -5.27
N GLY A 142 6.30 -2.40 -4.85
CA GLY A 142 5.60 -1.47 -3.94
C GLY A 142 6.28 -1.32 -2.58
N GLN A 143 6.85 -2.40 -2.04
CA GLN A 143 7.56 -2.38 -0.76
C GLN A 143 8.82 -1.52 -0.84
N ASN A 144 9.59 -1.65 -1.92
CA ASN A 144 10.81 -0.88 -2.16
C ASN A 144 10.53 0.62 -2.43
N LYS A 145 9.41 0.94 -3.11
CA LYS A 145 8.95 2.33 -3.27
C LYS A 145 8.65 2.98 -1.92
N PHE A 146 7.88 2.31 -1.07
CA PHE A 146 7.56 2.79 0.28
C PHE A 146 8.85 2.96 1.10
N ASP A 147 9.75 1.98 1.05
CA ASP A 147 11.05 2.02 1.71
C ASP A 147 11.86 3.25 1.30
N PHE A 148 11.97 3.50 -0.01
CA PHE A 148 12.73 4.62 -0.55
C PHE A 148 12.21 5.97 -0.06
N ILE A 149 10.90 6.19 -0.11
CA ILE A 149 10.28 7.45 0.32
C ILE A 149 10.57 7.67 1.81
N ILE A 150 10.32 6.67 2.64
CA ILE A 150 10.53 6.75 4.09
C ILE A 150 12.01 6.96 4.43
N THR A 151 12.93 6.22 3.81
CA THR A 151 14.37 6.34 4.06
C THR A 151 14.86 7.74 3.71
N TRP A 152 14.47 8.29 2.56
CA TRP A 152 14.86 9.65 2.17
C TRP A 152 14.23 10.74 3.03
N THR A 153 12.92 10.66 3.31
CA THR A 153 12.23 11.65 4.14
C THR A 153 12.85 11.75 5.53
N ILE A 154 13.13 10.60 6.17
CA ILE A 154 13.75 10.59 7.50
C ILE A 154 15.20 11.06 7.42
N PHE A 155 15.99 10.58 6.47
CA PHE A 155 17.40 10.94 6.36
C PHE A 155 17.60 12.45 6.09
N ILE A 156 16.78 13.04 5.21
CA ILE A 156 16.77 14.48 4.97
C ILE A 156 16.36 15.22 6.24
N GLY A 157 15.28 14.77 6.91
CA GLY A 157 14.83 15.36 8.16
C GLY A 157 15.92 15.38 9.24
N GLU A 158 16.56 14.24 9.48
CA GLU A 158 17.64 14.11 10.47
C GLU A 158 18.87 14.94 10.09
N THR A 159 19.27 14.94 8.81
CA THR A 159 20.41 15.74 8.34
C THR A 159 20.15 17.24 8.50
N LEU A 160 18.93 17.70 8.19
CA LEU A 160 18.56 19.11 8.36
C LEU A 160 18.57 19.52 9.84
N THR A 161 18.04 18.68 10.73
CA THR A 161 18.05 18.94 12.19
C THR A 161 19.47 18.99 12.75
N PHE A 162 20.37 18.13 12.27
CA PHE A 162 21.76 18.07 12.76
C PHE A 162 22.63 19.21 12.22
N VAL A 163 22.50 19.56 10.92
CA VAL A 163 23.37 20.54 10.25
C VAL A 163 22.91 21.99 10.47
N PHE A 164 21.60 22.24 10.61
CA PHE A 164 21.04 23.59 10.76
C PHE A 164 20.27 23.80 12.08
N PRO A 165 20.89 23.57 13.25
CA PRO A 165 20.19 23.68 14.54
C PRO A 165 19.72 25.09 14.88
N SER A 166 20.31 26.14 14.29
CA SER A 166 20.05 27.56 14.61
C SER A 166 19.32 28.36 13.51
N GLN A 167 19.29 27.87 12.26
CA GLN A 167 18.71 28.60 11.13
C GLN A 167 17.25 28.23 10.84
N LEU A 168 16.79 27.09 11.35
CA LEU A 168 15.42 26.61 11.20
C LEU A 168 14.82 26.39 12.59
N PRO A 169 14.39 27.46 13.31
CA PRO A 169 13.78 27.33 14.63
C PRO A 169 12.55 26.42 14.59
N PHE A 170 11.85 26.34 13.45
CA PHE A 170 10.82 25.35 13.21
C PHE A 170 11.34 23.92 13.43
N LEU A 171 12.39 23.48 12.72
CA LEU A 171 12.94 22.12 12.81
C LEU A 171 13.73 21.81 14.10
N SER A 172 14.13 22.84 14.84
CA SER A 172 14.86 22.75 16.11
C SER A 172 13.92 22.72 17.34
N ASN A 173 12.62 23.00 17.15
CA ASN A 173 11.62 22.84 18.19
C ASN A 173 11.47 21.36 18.56
N GLY A 174 11.32 21.06 19.85
CA GLY A 174 11.13 19.68 20.35
C GLY A 174 9.96 18.92 19.71
N GLU A 175 8.99 19.61 19.11
CA GLU A 175 7.91 19.00 18.34
C GLU A 175 8.37 18.34 17.03
N TRP A 176 9.41 18.87 16.37
CA TRP A 176 9.93 18.28 15.11
C TRP A 176 10.67 16.98 15.34
N ILE A 177 11.39 16.90 16.47
CA ILE A 177 11.99 15.65 16.94
C ILE A 177 10.90 14.60 17.15
N ARG A 178 9.73 14.98 17.71
CA ARG A 178 8.57 14.09 17.86
C ARG A 178 7.98 13.61 16.53
N TYR A 179 7.95 14.47 15.50
CA TYR A 179 7.52 14.04 14.17
C TYR A 179 8.53 13.09 13.49
N LEU A 180 9.83 13.31 13.70
CA LEU A 180 10.87 12.38 13.23
C LEU A 180 10.76 11.02 13.94
N LEU A 181 10.47 11.02 15.24
CA LEU A 181 10.17 9.80 16.03
C LEU A 181 8.99 9.00 15.44
N ILE A 182 7.89 9.68 15.06
CA ILE A 182 6.76 9.03 14.38
C ILE A 182 7.18 8.49 13.01
N GLY A 183 7.96 9.26 12.24
CA GLY A 183 8.51 8.80 10.96
C GLY A 183 9.35 7.53 11.12
N ARG A 184 10.16 7.43 12.17
CA ARG A 184 10.96 6.25 12.50
C ARG A 184 10.08 5.04 12.82
N MET A 185 8.97 5.24 13.53
CA MET A 185 7.98 4.19 13.78
C MET A 185 7.34 3.66 12.48
N LEU A 186 7.25 4.47 11.41
CA LEU A 186 6.81 3.96 10.09
C LEU A 186 7.76 2.91 9.52
N ARG A 187 9.04 2.89 9.91
CA ARG A 187 9.96 1.80 9.51
C ARG A 187 9.52 0.46 10.10
N LEU A 188 8.81 0.43 11.23
CA LEU A 188 8.27 -0.81 11.83
C LEU A 188 7.21 -1.45 10.95
N ILE A 189 6.52 -0.67 10.11
CA ILE A 189 5.60 -1.21 9.10
C ILE A 189 6.35 -2.15 8.14
N ARG A 190 7.65 -1.92 7.89
CA ARG A 190 8.48 -2.84 7.09
C ARG A 190 8.58 -4.22 7.73
N LEU A 191 8.67 -4.31 9.05
CA LEU A 191 8.69 -5.58 9.79
C LEU A 191 7.38 -6.34 9.58
N LEU A 192 6.26 -5.63 9.70
CA LEU A 192 4.93 -6.20 9.46
C LEU A 192 4.81 -6.71 8.02
N LEU A 193 5.31 -5.95 7.05
CA LEU A 193 5.30 -6.31 5.63
C LEU A 193 6.24 -7.46 5.24
N GLN A 194 7.15 -7.91 6.12
CA GLN A 194 7.91 -9.15 5.93
C GLN A 194 7.05 -10.40 6.19
N VAL A 195 6.01 -10.28 7.01
CA VAL A 195 5.10 -11.40 7.28
C VAL A 195 4.20 -11.60 6.06
N LYS A 196 4.27 -12.78 5.44
CA LYS A 196 3.49 -13.12 4.23
C LYS A 196 2.00 -12.80 4.38
N GLN A 197 1.40 -13.18 5.52
CA GLN A 197 -0.02 -12.94 5.81
C GLN A 197 -0.36 -11.45 5.81
N PHE A 198 0.45 -10.62 6.47
CA PHE A 198 0.22 -9.18 6.54
C PHE A 198 0.49 -8.50 5.19
N LYS A 199 1.50 -8.97 4.43
CA LYS A 199 1.75 -8.50 3.06
C LYS A 199 0.54 -8.72 2.16
N THR A 200 -0.05 -9.92 2.18
CA THR A 200 -1.27 -10.23 1.43
C THR A 200 -2.40 -9.33 1.88
N PHE A 201 -2.67 -9.25 3.19
CA PHE A 201 -3.72 -8.40 3.73
C PHE A 201 -3.60 -6.92 3.32
N VAL A 202 -2.40 -6.33 3.44
CA VAL A 202 -2.16 -4.93 3.03
C VAL A 202 -2.31 -4.76 1.52
N ALA A 203 -1.83 -5.72 0.72
CA ALA A 203 -1.97 -5.65 -0.73
C ALA A 203 -3.44 -5.68 -1.14
N THR A 204 -4.22 -6.63 -0.61
CA THR A 204 -5.67 -6.71 -0.81
C THR A 204 -6.36 -5.42 -0.37
N PHE A 205 -6.06 -4.91 0.83
CA PHE A 205 -6.65 -3.67 1.33
C PHE A 205 -6.34 -2.47 0.42
N LEU A 206 -5.09 -2.32 -0.03
CA LEU A 206 -4.68 -1.24 -0.94
C LEU A 206 -5.30 -1.40 -2.34
N ASN A 207 -5.54 -2.63 -2.80
CA ASN A 207 -6.26 -2.90 -4.05
C ASN A 207 -7.75 -2.55 -3.95
N LEU A 208 -8.34 -2.64 -2.75
CA LEU A 208 -9.74 -2.26 -2.49
C LEU A 208 -9.94 -0.75 -2.38
N ILE A 209 -8.91 0.03 -1.97
CA ILE A 209 -9.00 1.49 -1.82
C ILE A 209 -9.54 2.19 -3.09
N PRO A 210 -9.01 1.94 -4.31
CA PRO A 210 -9.55 2.52 -5.54
C PRO A 210 -11.05 2.27 -5.75
N SER A 211 -11.51 1.06 -5.41
CA SER A 211 -12.92 0.68 -5.54
C SER A 211 -13.80 1.39 -4.50
N LEU A 212 -13.26 1.68 -3.32
CA LEU A 212 -13.89 2.45 -2.23
C LEU A 212 -13.95 3.97 -2.49
N MET A 213 -13.01 4.51 -3.27
CA MET A 213 -12.85 5.96 -3.47
C MET A 213 -14.09 6.68 -4.01
N PRO A 214 -14.86 6.15 -4.99
CA PRO A 214 -16.09 6.80 -5.45
C PRO A 214 -17.13 7.00 -4.34
N TYR A 215 -17.27 6.01 -3.45
CA TYR A 215 -18.23 6.05 -2.34
C TYR A 215 -17.77 7.01 -1.23
N LEU A 216 -16.48 6.97 -0.88
CA LEU A 216 -15.89 7.94 0.04
C LEU A 216 -15.98 9.37 -0.53
N GLY A 217 -15.78 9.54 -1.83
CA GLY A 217 -15.98 10.81 -2.53
C GLY A 217 -17.42 11.30 -2.48
N MET A 218 -18.41 10.41 -2.61
CA MET A 218 -19.82 10.75 -2.45
C MET A 218 -20.13 11.24 -1.02
N VAL A 219 -19.65 10.52 0.00
CA VAL A 219 -19.78 10.97 1.40
C VAL A 219 -19.12 12.34 1.58
N PHE A 220 -17.90 12.51 1.09
CA PHE A 220 -17.17 13.77 1.17
C PHE A 220 -17.95 14.93 0.53
N CYS A 221 -18.53 14.74 -0.66
CA CYS A 221 -19.38 15.74 -1.31
C CYS A 221 -20.61 16.11 -0.46
N VAL A 222 -21.26 15.13 0.16
CA VAL A 222 -22.39 15.38 1.08
C VAL A 222 -21.94 16.14 2.32
N LEU A 223 -20.78 15.79 2.89
CA LEU A 223 -20.17 16.56 4.00
C LEU A 223 -19.89 18.01 3.57
N CYS A 224 -19.35 18.25 2.38
CA CYS A 224 -19.10 19.60 1.86
C CYS A 224 -20.39 20.41 1.68
N PHE A 225 -21.47 19.77 1.22
CA PHE A 225 -22.78 20.39 1.09
C PHE A 225 -23.35 20.77 2.47
N TYR A 226 -23.37 19.82 3.41
CA TYR A 226 -23.84 20.07 4.77
C TYR A 226 -22.96 21.10 5.50
N CYS A 227 -21.64 21.12 5.26
CA CYS A 227 -20.73 22.10 5.84
C CYS A 227 -21.12 23.52 5.41
N SER A 228 -21.27 23.73 4.09
CA SER A 228 -21.71 25.01 3.55
C SER A 228 -23.07 25.45 4.11
N LEU A 229 -24.01 24.50 4.25
CA LEU A 229 -25.33 24.77 4.81
C LEU A 229 -25.27 25.10 6.30
N GLY A 230 -24.50 24.34 7.08
CA GLY A 230 -24.27 24.57 8.51
C GLY A 230 -23.58 25.90 8.80
N LEU A 231 -22.62 26.32 7.97
CA LEU A 231 -22.02 27.65 8.07
C LEU A 231 -23.04 28.77 7.85
N GLN A 232 -23.93 28.62 6.87
CA GLN A 232 -24.96 29.63 6.57
C GLN A 232 -26.04 29.69 7.65
N LEU A 233 -26.39 28.55 8.27
CA LEU A 233 -27.40 28.50 9.33
C LEU A 233 -26.86 28.87 10.71
N PHE A 234 -25.64 28.42 11.02
CA PHE A 234 -25.11 28.41 12.39
C PHE A 234 -23.80 29.19 12.56
N GLY A 235 -23.33 29.87 11.51
CA GLY A 235 -22.10 30.65 11.54
C GLY A 235 -22.14 31.75 12.59
N GLY A 236 -21.11 31.81 13.43
CA GLY A 236 -20.90 32.86 14.43
C GLY A 236 -21.73 32.70 15.72
N ILE A 237 -22.55 31.64 15.84
CA ILE A 237 -23.40 31.40 17.01
C ILE A 237 -22.59 30.89 18.22
N VAL A 238 -21.58 30.05 17.95
CA VAL A 238 -20.69 29.50 18.97
C VAL A 238 -19.55 30.48 19.20
N ASN A 239 -19.79 31.51 20.00
CA ASN A 239 -18.78 32.49 20.36
C ASN A 239 -18.77 32.72 21.89
N SER A 240 -17.64 33.18 22.42
CA SER A 240 -17.47 33.47 23.85
C SER A 240 -18.31 34.66 24.33
N ALA A 241 -18.91 35.43 23.42
CA ALA A 241 -19.80 36.53 23.73
C ALA A 241 -21.27 36.09 23.91
N ASN A 242 -21.62 34.85 23.57
CA ASN A 242 -22.98 34.33 23.69
C ASN A 242 -23.18 33.75 25.10
N PRO A 243 -23.98 34.39 25.98
CA PRO A 243 -24.14 33.95 27.36
C PRO A 243 -24.81 32.59 27.47
N LYS A 244 -25.63 32.20 26.48
CA LYS A 244 -26.30 30.89 26.44
C LYS A 244 -25.33 29.73 26.23
N LEU A 245 -24.12 29.98 25.73
CA LEU A 245 -23.15 28.93 25.44
C LEU A 245 -22.66 28.24 26.72
N GLN A 246 -22.54 28.97 27.83
CA GLN A 246 -22.02 28.44 29.10
C GLN A 246 -22.92 27.36 29.71
N ASP A 247 -24.22 27.39 29.38
CA ASP A 247 -25.22 26.45 29.88
C ASP A 247 -25.36 25.20 28.99
N THR A 248 -24.63 25.13 27.86
CA THR A 248 -24.74 24.03 26.90
C THR A 248 -23.69 22.95 27.08
N ASP A 249 -24.02 21.74 26.62
CA ASP A 249 -23.12 20.58 26.63
C ASP A 249 -21.85 20.80 25.79
N LEU A 250 -21.87 21.77 24.85
CA LEU A 250 -20.68 22.15 24.10
C LEU A 250 -19.60 22.78 24.98
N TYR A 251 -19.98 23.54 26.00
CA TYR A 251 -19.03 24.18 26.91
C TYR A 251 -18.58 23.21 28.00
N SER A 252 -19.50 22.42 28.58
CA SER A 252 -19.17 21.48 29.66
C SER A 252 -18.24 20.34 29.21
N ASN A 253 -18.36 19.88 27.95
CA ASN A 253 -17.52 18.83 27.38
C ASN A 253 -16.32 19.36 26.58
N ASP A 254 -16.04 20.66 26.62
CA ASP A 254 -14.95 21.31 25.89
C ASP A 254 -14.99 21.08 24.35
N TYR A 255 -16.20 21.08 23.79
CA TYR A 255 -16.44 20.91 22.35
C TYR A 255 -16.57 22.23 21.58
N VAL A 256 -16.16 23.34 22.19
CA VAL A 256 -16.28 24.69 21.61
C VAL A 256 -15.51 24.82 20.29
N LEU A 257 -14.44 24.03 20.09
CA LEU A 257 -13.67 23.99 18.85
C LEU A 257 -14.43 23.31 17.70
N PHE A 258 -15.36 22.40 18.00
CA PHE A 258 -16.17 21.67 17.04
C PHE A 258 -17.45 22.45 16.73
N ASN A 259 -17.30 23.53 15.96
CA ASN A 259 -18.37 24.45 15.59
C ASN A 259 -18.47 24.67 14.07
N PHE A 260 -19.52 25.37 13.64
CA PHE A 260 -19.78 25.78 12.26
C PHE A 260 -19.39 27.25 11.96
N ASN A 261 -18.45 27.85 12.70
CA ASN A 261 -18.03 29.23 12.45
C ASN A 261 -17.13 29.32 11.21
N ASP A 262 -16.30 28.31 10.98
CA ASP A 262 -15.36 28.23 9.86
C ASP A 262 -15.51 26.91 9.11
N TYR A 263 -15.16 26.90 7.83
CA TYR A 263 -15.33 25.73 6.99
C TYR A 263 -14.52 24.50 7.47
N PRO A 264 -13.25 24.62 7.88
CA PRO A 264 -12.50 23.48 8.42
C PRO A 264 -13.08 22.95 9.72
N ASN A 265 -13.48 23.83 10.64
CA ASN A 265 -14.10 23.46 11.91
C ASN A 265 -15.45 22.76 11.67
N GLY A 266 -16.26 23.27 10.73
CA GLY A 266 -17.51 22.65 10.32
C GLY A 266 -17.31 21.27 9.70
N MET A 267 -16.24 21.07 8.92
CA MET A 267 -15.90 19.77 8.34
C MET A 267 -15.51 18.74 9.40
N VAL A 268 -14.68 19.13 10.38
CA VAL A 268 -14.30 18.24 11.50
C VAL A 268 -15.52 17.95 12.39
N THR A 269 -16.38 18.94 12.61
CA THR A 269 -17.64 18.75 13.35
C THR A 269 -18.55 17.75 12.66
N LEU A 270 -18.72 17.86 11.33
CA LEU A 270 -19.50 16.89 10.56
C LEU A 270 -18.86 15.50 10.52
N PHE A 271 -17.53 15.42 10.57
CA PHE A 271 -16.85 14.14 10.74
C PHE A 271 -17.17 13.50 12.10
N ASN A 272 -17.17 14.27 13.19
CA ASN A 272 -17.59 13.76 14.50
C ASN A 272 -19.05 13.30 14.50
N LEU A 273 -19.94 14.04 13.82
CA LEU A 273 -21.34 13.64 13.62
C LEU A 273 -21.47 12.37 12.77
N LEU A 274 -20.63 12.20 11.74
CA LEU A 274 -20.60 11.00 10.89
C LEU A 274 -20.16 9.75 11.67
N VAL A 275 -19.16 9.89 12.55
CA VAL A 275 -18.68 8.80 13.43
C VAL A 275 -19.70 8.46 14.53
N MET A 276 -20.73 9.29 14.72
CA MET A 276 -21.80 9.10 15.70
C MET A 276 -21.35 9.13 17.17
N GLY A 277 -20.17 9.67 17.45
CA GLY A 277 -19.69 9.88 18.82
C GLY A 277 -20.31 11.13 19.45
N ASN A 278 -21.10 11.00 20.51
CA ASN A 278 -21.72 12.10 21.27
C ASN A 278 -22.50 13.15 20.44
N TRP A 279 -23.00 12.77 19.25
CA TRP A 279 -23.67 13.67 18.30
C TRP A 279 -24.85 14.45 18.90
N GLN A 280 -25.51 13.89 19.92
CA GLN A 280 -26.61 14.52 20.65
C GLN A 280 -26.20 15.83 21.33
N ALA A 281 -24.95 15.96 21.78
CA ALA A 281 -24.47 17.17 22.44
C ALA A 281 -24.49 18.36 21.48
N TRP A 282 -24.07 18.18 20.23
CA TRP A 282 -24.17 19.21 19.20
C TRP A 282 -25.63 19.52 18.85
N MET A 283 -26.45 18.49 18.62
CA MET A 283 -27.86 18.68 18.24
C MET A 283 -28.63 19.49 19.30
N GLN A 284 -28.50 19.12 20.58
CA GLN A 284 -29.18 19.80 21.67
C GLN A 284 -28.64 21.21 21.86
N SER A 285 -27.31 21.36 21.93
CA SER A 285 -26.69 22.68 22.14
C SER A 285 -27.02 23.66 21.01
N TYR A 286 -27.03 23.22 19.75
CA TYR A 286 -27.42 24.10 18.64
C TYR A 286 -28.91 24.47 18.68
N THR A 287 -29.77 23.60 19.19
CA THR A 287 -31.20 23.92 19.39
C THR A 287 -31.38 24.98 20.49
N ASP A 288 -30.64 24.86 21.59
CA ASP A 288 -30.69 25.82 22.70
C ASP A 288 -30.08 27.18 22.33
N LEU A 289 -29.01 27.16 21.52
CA LEU A 289 -28.34 28.36 21.00
C LEU A 289 -29.20 29.13 19.99
N THR A 290 -29.86 28.45 19.05
CA THR A 290 -30.79 29.11 18.10
C THR A 290 -32.14 29.43 18.74
N GLY A 291 -32.52 28.70 19.78
CA GLY A 291 -33.84 28.79 20.43
C GLY A 291 -34.98 28.26 19.55
N THR A 292 -34.68 27.48 18.51
CA THR A 292 -35.66 27.00 17.53
C THR A 292 -35.51 25.50 17.28
N ASN A 293 -36.63 24.77 17.37
CA ASN A 293 -36.66 23.32 17.11
C ASN A 293 -36.42 22.96 15.64
N TRP A 294 -36.50 23.93 14.72
CA TRP A 294 -36.18 23.72 13.30
C TRP A 294 -34.72 23.32 13.07
N THR A 295 -33.83 23.64 14.00
CA THR A 295 -32.44 23.19 14.01
C THR A 295 -32.32 21.66 14.04
N LEU A 296 -33.26 20.96 14.69
CA LEU A 296 -33.28 19.50 14.72
C LEU A 296 -33.41 18.89 13.32
N VAL A 297 -34.10 19.57 12.40
CA VAL A 297 -34.28 19.09 11.02
C VAL A 297 -32.94 18.93 10.32
N TYR A 298 -31.99 19.84 10.55
CA TYR A 298 -30.64 19.75 9.99
C TYR A 298 -29.89 18.49 10.45
N PHE A 299 -29.89 18.22 11.77
CA PHE A 299 -29.16 17.09 12.33
C PHE A 299 -29.83 15.75 12.00
N ILE A 300 -31.17 15.71 12.02
CA ILE A 300 -31.93 14.52 11.63
C ILE A 300 -31.76 14.25 10.13
N SER A 301 -31.85 15.26 9.26
CA SER A 301 -31.65 15.06 7.82
C SER A 301 -30.23 14.61 7.50
N PHE A 302 -29.23 15.15 8.21
CA PHE A 302 -27.86 14.69 8.12
C PHE A 302 -27.76 13.21 8.49
N TYR A 303 -28.26 12.81 9.66
CA TYR A 303 -28.24 11.43 10.13
C TYR A 303 -28.89 10.45 9.14
N LEU A 304 -30.07 10.79 8.60
CA LEU A 304 -30.76 9.95 7.62
C LEU A 304 -29.95 9.76 6.33
N VAL A 305 -29.37 10.85 5.81
CA VAL A 305 -28.64 10.81 4.53
C VAL A 305 -27.26 10.18 4.69
N THR A 306 -26.48 10.55 5.71
CA THR A 306 -25.09 10.08 5.82
C THR A 306 -24.98 8.75 6.53
N VAL A 307 -25.64 8.59 7.68
CA VAL A 307 -25.45 7.41 8.52
C VAL A 307 -26.35 6.26 8.06
N LEU A 308 -27.65 6.49 7.90
CA LEU A 308 -28.56 5.40 7.52
C LEU A 308 -28.44 5.00 6.05
N LEU A 309 -28.17 5.94 5.15
CA LEU A 309 -28.07 5.65 3.72
C LEU A 309 -26.60 5.43 3.32
N LEU A 310 -25.75 6.45 3.37
CA LEU A 310 -24.40 6.37 2.77
C LEU A 310 -23.45 5.42 3.51
N LEU A 311 -23.42 5.45 4.84
CA LEU A 311 -22.52 4.58 5.62
C LEU A 311 -22.92 3.12 5.46
N ASN A 312 -24.21 2.80 5.53
CA ASN A 312 -24.71 1.46 5.26
C ASN A 312 -24.44 1.00 3.82
N LEU A 313 -24.51 1.90 2.84
CA LEU A 313 -24.13 1.60 1.45
C LEU A 313 -22.63 1.29 1.33
N ILE A 314 -21.76 2.05 2.01
CA ILE A 314 -20.32 1.76 2.04
C ILE A 314 -20.06 0.40 2.69
N VAL A 315 -20.71 0.10 3.81
CA VAL A 315 -20.56 -1.19 4.49
C VAL A 315 -20.97 -2.35 3.56
N ALA A 316 -22.11 -2.21 2.87
CA ALA A 316 -22.55 -3.21 1.90
C ALA A 316 -21.53 -3.40 0.77
N PHE A 317 -21.01 -2.30 0.22
CA PHE A 317 -20.00 -2.35 -0.84
C PHE A 317 -18.68 -2.99 -0.38
N VAL A 318 -18.19 -2.64 0.81
CA VAL A 318 -16.97 -3.23 1.37
C VAL A 318 -17.11 -4.74 1.55
N LEU A 319 -18.27 -5.20 2.02
CA LEU A 319 -18.55 -6.62 2.16
C LEU A 319 -18.58 -7.32 0.79
N GLU A 320 -19.23 -6.74 -0.21
CA GLU A 320 -19.28 -7.27 -1.57
C GLU A 320 -17.87 -7.35 -2.20
N ALA A 321 -17.07 -6.29 -2.04
CA ALA A 321 -15.71 -6.27 -2.55
C ALA A 321 -14.79 -7.27 -1.83
N PHE A 322 -14.99 -7.49 -0.52
CA PHE A 322 -14.25 -8.49 0.24
C PHE A 322 -14.62 -9.92 -0.17
N PHE A 323 -15.91 -10.20 -0.39
CA PHE A 323 -16.35 -11.50 -0.91
C PHE A 323 -15.83 -11.75 -2.32
N ALA A 324 -15.85 -10.75 -3.20
CA ALA A 324 -15.29 -10.87 -4.54
C ALA A 324 -13.79 -11.21 -4.52
N GLU A 325 -13.01 -10.63 -3.60
CA GLU A 325 -11.60 -10.98 -3.47
C GLU A 325 -11.41 -12.42 -2.96
N ILE A 326 -12.21 -12.87 -1.99
CA ILE A 326 -12.17 -14.27 -1.51
C ILE A 326 -12.47 -15.24 -2.66
N ASP A 327 -13.49 -14.94 -3.46
CA ASP A 327 -13.85 -15.77 -4.63
C ASP A 327 -12.71 -15.83 -5.65
N ILE A 328 -11.99 -14.71 -5.86
CA ILE A 328 -10.80 -14.68 -6.73
C ILE A 328 -9.70 -15.57 -6.15
N GLU A 329 -9.36 -15.45 -4.87
CA GLU A 329 -8.36 -16.31 -4.22
C GLU A 329 -8.71 -17.80 -4.33
N GLU A 330 -9.98 -18.17 -4.11
CA GLU A 330 -10.44 -19.56 -4.27
C GLU A 330 -10.32 -20.07 -5.72
N THR A 331 -10.60 -19.21 -6.71
CA THR A 331 -10.45 -19.58 -8.13
C THR A 331 -9.00 -19.73 -8.55
N GLU A 332 -8.08 -18.93 -7.98
CA GLU A 332 -6.65 -19.06 -8.21
C GLU A 332 -6.11 -20.39 -7.67
N ASP A 333 -6.47 -20.77 -6.44
CA ASP A 333 -6.08 -22.06 -5.83
C ASP A 333 -6.61 -23.26 -6.65
N CYS A 334 -7.88 -23.25 -7.07
CA CYS A 334 -8.44 -24.28 -7.95
C CYS A 334 -7.72 -24.35 -9.32
N GLY A 335 -7.34 -23.20 -9.86
CA GLY A 335 -6.58 -23.09 -11.11
C GLY A 335 -5.17 -23.67 -10.99
N GLU A 336 -4.48 -23.45 -9.87
CA GLU A 336 -3.18 -24.03 -9.58
C GLU A 336 -3.23 -25.56 -9.44
N ASP A 337 -4.24 -26.08 -8.76
CA ASP A 337 -4.47 -27.53 -8.62
C ASP A 337 -4.77 -28.22 -9.96
N MET A 338 -5.55 -27.57 -10.82
CA MET A 338 -5.83 -28.09 -12.15
C MET A 338 -4.58 -28.02 -13.05
N ARG A 339 -3.78 -26.95 -12.96
CA ARG A 339 -2.51 -26.81 -13.70
C ARG A 339 -1.47 -27.84 -13.25
N THR A 340 -1.32 -28.08 -11.95
CA THR A 340 -0.41 -29.10 -11.42
C THR A 340 -0.85 -30.50 -11.82
N SER A 341 -2.15 -30.79 -11.80
CA SER A 341 -2.71 -32.07 -12.30
C SER A 341 -2.44 -32.28 -13.78
N ARG A 342 -2.66 -31.25 -14.63
CA ARG A 342 -2.34 -31.33 -16.07
C ARG A 342 -0.85 -31.54 -16.34
N LYS A 343 0.04 -30.86 -15.59
CA LYS A 343 1.50 -31.09 -15.68
C LYS A 343 1.89 -32.52 -15.30
N ARG A 344 1.22 -33.13 -14.30
CA ARG A 344 1.44 -34.54 -13.92
C ARG A 344 1.01 -35.50 -15.04
N ILE A 345 -0.16 -35.27 -15.65
CA ILE A 345 -0.68 -36.08 -16.76
C ILE A 345 0.24 -35.99 -17.99
N ALA A 346 0.74 -34.79 -18.32
CA ALA A 346 1.67 -34.59 -19.43
C ALA A 346 3.01 -35.34 -19.22
N ARG A 347 3.57 -35.28 -18.01
CA ARG A 347 4.79 -36.03 -17.65
C ARG A 347 4.59 -37.54 -17.67
N ALA A 348 3.43 -38.03 -17.23
CA ALA A 348 3.08 -39.45 -17.28
C ALA A 348 2.93 -39.96 -18.72
N ARG A 349 2.35 -39.14 -19.62
CA ARG A 349 2.30 -39.46 -21.06
C ARG A 349 3.68 -39.52 -21.69
N SER A 350 4.60 -38.58 -21.39
CA SER A 350 5.94 -38.62 -22.00
C SER A 350 6.74 -39.85 -21.56
N THR A 351 6.70 -40.20 -20.26
CA THR A 351 7.37 -41.41 -19.75
C THR A 351 6.78 -42.70 -20.30
N MET A 352 5.46 -42.75 -20.52
CA MET A 352 4.81 -43.89 -21.17
C MET A 352 5.18 -44.03 -22.65
N VAL A 353 5.34 -42.91 -23.36
CA VAL A 353 5.80 -42.89 -24.76
C VAL A 353 7.26 -43.34 -24.86
N ASP A 354 8.14 -42.89 -23.96
CA ASP A 354 9.54 -43.35 -23.90
C ASP A 354 9.65 -44.86 -23.62
N ALA A 355 8.80 -45.39 -22.73
CA ALA A 355 8.74 -46.82 -22.45
C ALA A 355 8.25 -47.64 -23.66
N LEU A 356 7.27 -47.12 -24.41
CA LEU A 356 6.76 -47.75 -25.63
C LEU A 356 7.79 -47.74 -26.76
N LEU A 357 8.49 -46.62 -26.95
CA LEU A 357 9.57 -46.51 -27.94
C LEU A 357 10.72 -47.49 -27.63
N HIS A 358 11.11 -47.61 -26.35
CA HIS A 358 12.09 -48.60 -25.93
C HIS A 358 11.66 -50.03 -26.24
N ARG A 359 10.37 -50.34 -26.04
CA ARG A 359 9.81 -51.67 -26.33
C ARG A 359 9.76 -51.99 -27.82
N MET A 360 9.39 -51.02 -28.65
CA MET A 360 9.40 -51.19 -30.11
C MET A 360 10.82 -51.34 -30.66
N LEU A 361 11.78 -50.57 -30.14
CA LEU A 361 13.19 -50.70 -30.50
C LEU A 361 13.77 -52.06 -30.09
N SER A 362 13.38 -52.60 -28.93
CA SER A 362 13.79 -53.96 -28.53
C SER A 362 13.15 -55.07 -29.37
N ASP A 363 11.92 -54.88 -29.84
CA ASP A 363 11.21 -55.82 -30.72
C ASP A 363 11.77 -55.80 -32.16
N GLU A 364 12.24 -54.66 -32.63
CA GLU A 364 12.98 -54.52 -33.90
C GLU A 364 14.37 -55.18 -33.82
N LEU A 365 15.10 -54.98 -32.72
CA LEU A 365 16.42 -55.58 -32.50
C LEU A 365 16.37 -57.12 -32.38
N THR A 366 15.26 -57.68 -31.90
CA THR A 366 15.06 -59.14 -31.81
C THR A 366 14.59 -59.79 -33.12
N LYS A 367 14.06 -59.02 -34.08
CA LYS A 367 13.73 -59.50 -35.43
C LYS A 367 14.89 -59.47 -36.42
N CYS A 368 15.97 -58.74 -36.10
CA CYS A 368 17.21 -58.68 -36.90
C CYS A 368 18.30 -59.67 -36.44
N SER A 369 17.99 -60.53 -35.47
CA SER A 369 18.76 -61.72 -35.08
C SER A 369 18.10 -62.96 -35.65
#